data_AF-A0A961S544-F1
#
_entry.id   AF-A0A961S544-F1
#
_cell.length_a   1.000
_cell.length_b   1.000
_cell.length_c   1.000
_cell.angle_alpha   90.00
_cell.angle_beta   90.00
_cell.angle_gamma   90.00
#
_symmetry.space_group_name_H-M   'P 1'
#
loop_
_entity.id
_entity.type
_entity.pdbx_description
1 polymer ?
#
loop_
_entity_poly.entity_id
_entity_poly.type
_entity_poly.pdbx_seq_one_letter_code
_entity_poly.pdbx_strand_id
1 'polypeptide(L)'
;MIDFPIIDTHIHLLDQKRLKYSWASGAPKLARDWSMQDLTERAGPYEIEGIVFVEVDVDMPLYRDEAQWVQSIADRDPRLMGCVAALPLEQGASIEPEIAQ
;
A
#
# COMPACT_ATOMS: atom_id res chain seq x y z
N MET A 1 -8.69 -16.12 21.15
CA MET A 1 -7.54 -15.25 20.81
C MET A 1 -6.54 -16.15 20.11
N ILE A 2 -6.07 -15.79 18.93
CA ILE A 2 -4.99 -16.52 18.27
C ILE A 2 -3.66 -16.12 18.92
N ASP A 3 -2.76 -17.08 19.06
CA ASP A 3 -1.46 -16.96 19.74
C ASP A 3 -0.27 -17.25 18.81
N PHE A 4 -0.54 -17.32 17.50
CA PHE A 4 0.48 -17.45 16.47
C PHE A 4 0.52 -16.18 15.60
N PRO A 5 1.70 -15.83 15.05
CA PRO A 5 1.83 -14.69 14.15
C PRO A 5 1.02 -14.88 12.85
N ILE A 6 0.52 -13.78 12.29
CA ILE A 6 -0.29 -13.81 11.06
C ILE A 6 0.35 -13.04 9.92
N ILE A 7 -0.02 -13.42 8.70
CA ILE A 7 0.18 -12.62 7.49
C ILE A 7 -1.13 -11.90 7.17
N ASP A 8 -1.11 -10.57 7.20
CA ASP A 8 -2.24 -9.76 6.74
C ASP A 8 -2.08 -9.47 5.24
N THR A 9 -2.81 -10.22 4.41
CA THR A 9 -2.63 -10.19 2.96
C THR A 9 -3.31 -9.00 2.28
N HIS A 10 -3.96 -8.10 3.02
CA HIS A 10 -4.65 -6.96 2.42
C HIS A 10 -4.61 -5.74 3.35
N ILE A 11 -3.56 -4.92 3.20
CA ILE A 11 -3.47 -3.62 3.88
C ILE A 11 -3.24 -2.48 2.88
N HIS A 12 -3.63 -1.27 3.31
CA HIS A 12 -3.33 -0.03 2.60
C HIS A 12 -2.50 0.88 3.52
N LEU A 13 -1.52 1.56 2.94
CA LEU A 13 -0.73 2.61 3.61
C LEU A 13 -0.96 3.93 2.87
N LEU A 14 -1.03 5.03 3.61
CA LEU A 14 -1.28 6.35 3.02
C LEU A 14 -0.15 7.32 3.39
N ASP A 15 0.36 8.04 2.40
CA ASP A 15 1.22 9.21 2.54
C ASP A 15 0.58 10.41 1.79
N GLN A 16 -0.01 11.33 2.54
CA GLN A 16 -0.74 12.50 2.02
C GLN A 16 0.19 13.59 1.46
N LYS A 17 1.47 13.55 1.84
CA LYS A 17 2.47 14.49 1.33
C LYS A 17 2.99 14.05 -0.02
N ARG A 18 3.14 12.73 -0.22
CA ARG A 18 3.72 12.14 -1.42
C ARG A 18 2.70 11.83 -2.51
N LEU A 19 1.51 11.38 -2.12
CA LEU A 19 0.48 10.88 -3.04
C LEU A 19 -0.83 11.69 -2.89
N LYS A 20 -1.75 11.50 -3.83
CA LYS A 20 -3.09 12.13 -3.83
C LYS A 20 -4.16 11.06 -4.00
N TYR A 21 -5.25 11.23 -3.24
CA TYR A 21 -6.34 10.27 -3.13
C TYR A 21 -7.67 11.02 -3.28
N SER A 22 -7.95 11.55 -4.47
CA SER A 22 -9.12 12.42 -4.70
C SER A 22 -10.45 11.72 -4.39
N TRP A 23 -10.51 10.39 -4.61
CA TRP A 23 -11.66 9.56 -4.23
C TRP A 23 -11.95 9.59 -2.72
N ALA A 24 -10.94 9.81 -1.88
CA ALA A 24 -11.06 9.83 -0.43
C ALA A 24 -11.41 11.22 0.14
N SER A 25 -11.62 12.24 -0.68
CA SER A 25 -11.91 13.63 -0.24
C SER A 25 -13.13 13.74 0.69
N GLY A 26 -14.11 12.85 0.55
CA GLY A 26 -15.29 12.75 1.42
C GLY A 26 -15.10 11.91 2.69
N ALA A 27 -13.91 11.38 2.95
CA ALA A 27 -13.62 10.45 4.04
C ALA A 27 -12.58 11.03 5.02
N PRO A 28 -12.98 11.85 6.02
CA PRO A 28 -12.05 12.54 6.91
C PRO A 28 -11.08 11.63 7.68
N LYS A 29 -11.46 10.37 7.94
CA LYS A 29 -10.58 9.38 8.59
C LYS A 29 -9.37 8.99 7.72
N LEU A 30 -9.47 9.17 6.41
CA LEU A 30 -8.41 8.93 5.44
C LEU A 30 -7.58 10.19 5.16
N ALA A 31 -7.98 11.36 5.66
CA ALA A 31 -7.28 12.64 5.43
C ALA A 31 -6.02 12.81 6.30
N ARG A 32 -5.29 11.73 6.53
CA ARG A 32 -3.99 11.67 7.23
C ARG A 32 -3.18 10.50 6.73
N ASP A 33 -1.91 10.47 7.12
CA ASP A 33 -1.04 9.34 6.83
C ASP A 33 -1.48 8.09 7.62
N TRP A 34 -1.34 6.92 6.99
CA TRP A 34 -1.51 5.61 7.60
C TRP A 34 -0.23 4.80 7.40
N SER A 35 0.47 4.52 8.49
CA SER A 35 1.83 3.96 8.47
C SER A 35 1.90 2.50 8.95
N MET A 36 3.05 1.86 8.75
CA MET A 36 3.35 0.54 9.35
C MET A 36 3.29 0.56 10.89
N GLN A 37 3.63 1.70 11.51
CA GLN A 37 3.50 1.87 12.95
C GLN A 37 2.03 1.90 13.37
N ASP A 38 1.19 2.66 12.66
CA ASP A 38 -0.26 2.70 12.88
C ASP A 38 -0.91 1.32 12.79
N LEU A 39 -0.45 0.50 11.84
CA LEU A 39 -0.89 -0.88 11.69
C LEU A 39 -0.49 -1.71 12.91
N THR A 40 0.78 -1.64 13.31
CA THR A 40 1.31 -2.40 14.47
C THR A 40 0.57 -2.05 15.76
N GLU A 41 0.32 -0.76 16.00
CA GLU A 41 -0.40 -0.30 17.19
C GLU A 41 -1.87 -0.75 17.21
N ARG A 42 -2.52 -0.81 16.04
CA ARG A 42 -3.93 -1.23 15.91
C ARG A 42 -4.14 -2.73 15.87
N ALA A 43 -3.14 -3.49 15.43
CA ALA A 43 -3.20 -4.94 15.36
C ALA A 43 -3.23 -5.59 16.75
N GLY A 44 -2.78 -4.86 17.79
CA GLY A 44 -2.78 -5.33 19.17
C GLY A 44 -4.15 -5.92 19.57
N PRO A 45 -4.19 -7.15 20.12
CA PRO A 45 -3.06 -7.90 20.69
C PRO A 45 -2.34 -8.86 19.72
N TYR A 46 -2.67 -8.87 18.43
CA TYR A 46 -2.16 -9.84 17.48
C TYR A 46 -0.78 -9.45 16.93
N GLU A 47 0.07 -10.44 16.71
CA GLU A 47 1.37 -10.28 16.07
C GLU A 47 1.24 -10.42 14.55
N ILE A 48 1.58 -9.36 13.81
CA ILE A 48 1.68 -9.39 12.35
C ILE A 48 3.14 -9.69 11.98
N GLU A 49 3.38 -10.91 11.48
CA GLU A 49 4.68 -11.35 10.97
C GLU A 49 4.93 -10.79 9.57
N GLY A 50 3.88 -10.69 8.76
CA GLY A 50 3.99 -10.28 7.37
C GLY A 50 2.75 -9.55 6.87
N ILE A 51 2.93 -8.76 5.82
CA ILE A 51 1.86 -8.07 5.12
C ILE A 51 1.99 -8.19 3.61
N VAL A 52 0.87 -8.02 2.93
CA VAL A 52 0.82 -7.67 1.50
C VAL A 52 0.11 -6.33 1.36
N PHE A 53 0.81 -5.36 0.80
CA PHE A 53 0.25 -4.06 0.44
C PHE A 53 -0.62 -4.19 -0.82
N VAL A 54 -1.75 -3.48 -0.84
CA VAL A 54 -2.60 -3.33 -2.02
C VAL A 54 -2.69 -1.85 -2.39
N GLU A 55 -2.55 -1.54 -3.67
CA GLU A 55 -2.69 -0.20 -4.24
C GLU A 55 -3.95 0.54 -3.74
N VAL A 56 -3.85 1.87 -3.64
CA VAL A 56 -4.84 2.71 -2.95
C VAL A 56 -5.62 3.60 -3.92
N ASP A 57 -5.58 3.29 -5.23
CA ASP A 57 -6.20 4.08 -6.30
C ASP A 57 -5.76 5.55 -6.23
N VAL A 58 -4.44 5.76 -6.21
CA VAL A 58 -3.86 7.12 -6.23
C VAL A 58 -4.21 7.85 -7.52
N ASP A 59 -4.32 9.18 -7.45
CA ASP A 59 -4.62 10.01 -8.62
C ASP A 59 -3.58 9.77 -9.72
N MET A 60 -4.03 9.50 -10.94
CA MET A 60 -3.13 9.34 -12.08
C MET A 60 -2.30 10.62 -12.34
N PRO A 61 -1.01 10.50 -12.70
CA PRO A 61 -0.28 9.27 -13.04
C PRO A 61 0.55 8.68 -11.86
N LEU A 62 0.14 8.86 -10.60
CA LEU A 62 0.98 8.56 -9.43
C LEU A 62 1.13 7.07 -9.07
N TYR A 63 0.46 6.14 -9.77
CA TYR A 63 0.48 4.70 -9.47
C TYR A 63 1.89 4.09 -9.41
N ARG A 64 2.81 4.56 -10.27
CA ARG A 64 4.23 4.15 -10.20
C ARG A 64 4.95 4.70 -8.99
N ASP A 65 4.65 5.95 -8.62
CA ASP A 65 5.25 6.60 -7.45
C ASP A 65 4.81 5.89 -6.15
N GLU A 66 3.58 5.37 -6.11
CA GLU A 66 3.08 4.52 -5.02
C GLU A 66 3.86 3.21 -4.94
N ALA A 67 3.98 2.47 -6.05
CA ALA A 67 4.72 1.21 -6.08
C ALA A 67 6.20 1.39 -5.64
N GLN A 68 6.87 2.45 -6.12
CA GLN A 68 8.24 2.78 -5.71
C GLN A 68 8.34 3.17 -4.22
N TRP A 69 7.34 3.89 -3.72
CA TRP A 69 7.29 4.24 -2.30
C TRP A 69 7.14 2.99 -1.42
N VAL A 70 6.24 2.09 -1.80
CA VAL A 70 6.02 0.80 -1.12
C VAL A 70 7.30 -0.05 -1.16
N GLN A 71 7.99 -0.13 -2.31
CA GLN A 71 9.30 -0.79 -2.40
C GLN A 71 10.29 -0.21 -1.39
N SER A 72 10.37 1.13 -1.28
CA SER A 72 11.27 1.75 -0.31
C SER A 72 10.93 1.40 1.15
N ILE A 73 9.66 1.12 1.45
CA ILE A 73 9.24 0.61 2.77
C ILE A 73 9.72 -0.83 2.93
N ALA A 74 9.52 -1.69 1.93
CA ALA A 74 9.97 -3.08 1.93
C ALA A 74 11.50 -3.21 2.14
N ASP A 75 12.29 -2.30 1.56
CA ASP A 75 13.75 -2.25 1.74
C ASP A 75 14.17 -1.99 3.20
N ARG A 76 13.27 -1.44 4.03
CA ARG A 76 13.53 -1.05 5.42
C ARG A 76 12.78 -1.89 6.45
N ASP A 77 11.64 -2.45 6.09
CA ASP A 77 10.78 -3.26 6.96
C ASP A 77 10.49 -4.62 6.29
N PRO A 78 11.14 -5.71 6.72
CA PRO A 78 10.99 -7.02 6.10
C PRO A 78 9.60 -7.64 6.30
N ARG A 79 8.74 -7.05 7.13
CA ARG A 79 7.34 -7.49 7.25
C ARG A 79 6.55 -7.20 5.98
N LEU A 80 6.99 -6.26 5.14
CA LEU A 80 6.37 -6.04 3.84
C LEU A 80 6.84 -7.09 2.84
N MET A 81 6.07 -8.18 2.73
CA MET A 81 6.46 -9.37 1.96
C MET A 81 5.97 -9.34 0.51
N GLY A 82 4.98 -8.51 0.20
CA GLY A 82 4.43 -8.40 -1.15
C GLY A 82 3.69 -7.08 -1.40
N CYS A 83 3.49 -6.78 -2.68
CA CYS A 83 2.79 -5.61 -3.18
C CYS A 83 1.90 -5.99 -4.37
N VAL A 84 0.62 -5.64 -4.30
CA VAL A 84 -0.29 -5.61 -5.44
C VAL A 84 -0.30 -4.17 -5.95
N ALA A 85 0.48 -3.90 -6.99
CA ALA A 85 0.63 -2.58 -7.59
C ALA A 85 -0.44 -2.31 -8.66
N ALA A 86 -0.80 -1.04 -8.84
CA ALA A 86 -1.68 -0.59 -9.90
C ALA A 86 -0.95 -0.50 -11.25
N LEU A 87 -1.66 -0.83 -12.33
CA LEU A 87 -1.29 -0.57 -13.73
C LEU A 87 -2.55 -0.20 -14.51
N PRO A 88 -2.52 0.80 -15.42
CA PRO A 88 -3.68 1.21 -16.18
C PRO A 88 -3.98 0.25 -17.34
N LEU A 89 -4.41 -0.97 -17.01
CA LEU A 89 -4.64 -2.07 -17.95
C LEU A 89 -5.65 -1.70 -19.05
N GLU A 90 -6.53 -0.73 -18.82
CA GLU A 90 -7.48 -0.20 -19.80
C GLU A 90 -6.82 0.42 -21.04
N GLN A 91 -5.54 0.78 -20.95
CA GLN A 91 -4.77 1.28 -22.09
C GLN A 91 -4.28 0.15 -23.03
N GLY A 92 -4.45 -1.12 -22.65
CA GLY A 92 -4.13 -2.27 -23.49
C GLY A 92 -2.63 -2.40 -23.78
N ALA A 93 -2.27 -2.74 -25.01
CA ALA A 93 -0.87 -3.04 -25.38
C ALA A 93 0.11 -1.86 -25.18
N SER A 94 -0.37 -0.62 -25.02
CA SER A 94 0.52 0.52 -24.79
C SER A 94 1.25 0.47 -23.44
N ILE A 95 0.78 -0.34 -22.49
CA ILE A 95 1.40 -0.48 -21.16
C ILE A 95 2.40 -1.64 -21.07
N GLU A 96 2.69 -2.34 -22.16
CA GLU A 96 3.71 -3.41 -22.15
C GLU A 96 5.11 -2.93 -21.70
N PRO A 97 5.63 -1.75 -22.14
CA PRO A 97 6.93 -1.26 -21.68
C PRO A 97 6.99 -0.97 -20.17
N GLU A 98 5.80 -0.82 -19.59
CA GLU A 98 5.55 -0.43 -18.23
C GLU A 98 5.43 -1.64 -17.28
N ILE A 99 5.01 -2.80 -17.79
CA ILE A 99 4.97 -4.09 -17.06
C ILE A 99 6.38 -4.67 -16.88
N ALA A 100 7.29 -4.40 -17.82
CA ALA A 100 8.62 -5.02 -17.88
C ALA A 100 9.67 -4.36 -16.95
N GLN A 101 9.27 -3.38 -16.13
CA GLN A 101 10.12 -2.62 -15.19
C GLN A 101 9.77 -2.98 -13.75
#